data_AF-A0A401RIN2-F1
#
_entry.id   AF-A0A401RIN2-F1
#
_cell.length_a   1.000
_cell.length_b   1.000
_cell.length_c   1.000
_cell.angle_alpha   90.00
_cell.angle_beta   90.00
_cell.angle_gamma   90.00
#
_symmetry.space_group_name_H-M   'P 1'
#
loop_
_entity.id
_entity.type
_entity.pdbx_description
1 polymer ?
#
loop_
_entity_poly.entity_id
_entity_poly.type
_entity_poly.pdbx_seq_one_letter_code
_entity_poly.pdbx_strand_id
1 'polypeptide(L)'
;MFTPNIKESWMQKPSQPLLDRSVPDFTAFTSVEDWLSAIKMSQYRENFLNSGFTSLQLCMQMTSEDLLRIGVTLAGHQKKILNSIQSMRGQISQSASALA
;
A
#
# COMPACT_ATOMS: atom_id res chain seq x y z
N MET A 1 -36.45 29.54 36.43
CA MET A 1 -35.57 28.41 36.80
C MET A 1 -34.96 27.87 35.52
N PHE A 2 -33.64 27.91 35.43
CA PHE A 2 -32.87 27.62 34.21
C PHE A 2 -32.83 26.11 33.95
N THR A 3 -33.14 25.71 32.71
CA THR A 3 -32.82 24.38 32.19
C THR A 3 -31.30 24.28 31.97
N PRO A 4 -30.60 23.26 32.48
CA PRO A 4 -29.21 23.03 32.09
C PRO A 4 -29.15 22.50 30.65
N ASN A 5 -28.46 23.27 29.81
CA ASN A 5 -28.16 23.02 28.41
C ASN A 5 -27.12 21.89 28.25
N ILE A 6 -27.39 20.99 27.30
CA ILE A 6 -26.62 19.80 26.90
C ILE A 6 -25.38 20.23 26.08
N LYS A 7 -24.44 20.98 26.69
CA LYS A 7 -23.31 21.55 25.92
C LYS A 7 -21.89 21.22 26.38
N GLU A 8 -21.66 20.21 27.23
CA GLU A 8 -20.31 20.02 27.81
C GLU A 8 -19.85 18.54 27.97
N SER A 9 -20.23 17.61 27.09
CA SER A 9 -19.56 16.28 27.09
C SER A 9 -19.22 15.79 25.68
N TRP A 10 -18.60 16.69 24.92
CA TRP A 10 -18.01 16.43 23.60
C TRP A 10 -16.52 16.03 23.68
N MET A 11 -16.11 15.29 24.70
CA MET A 11 -14.79 14.66 24.72
C MET A 11 -14.86 13.26 25.33
N GLN A 12 -15.53 12.36 24.61
CA GLN A 12 -15.12 10.95 24.54
C GLN A 12 -15.93 10.23 23.47
N LYS A 13 -15.55 10.49 22.21
CA LYS A 13 -15.65 9.45 21.20
C LYS A 13 -14.20 9.12 20.87
N PRO A 14 -13.61 8.01 21.35
CA PRO A 14 -12.38 7.54 20.75
C PRO A 14 -12.71 7.37 19.26
N SER A 15 -12.15 8.23 18.43
CA SER A 15 -12.27 8.13 16.99
C SER A 15 -11.76 6.75 16.63
N GLN A 16 -12.71 5.89 16.26
CA GLN A 16 -12.44 4.53 15.82
C GLN A 16 -11.29 4.58 14.81
N PRO A 17 -10.29 3.68 14.90
CA PRO A 17 -9.44 3.41 13.75
C PRO A 17 -10.32 2.69 12.72
N LEU A 18 -11.13 3.43 11.97
CA LEU A 18 -11.85 2.98 10.79
C LEU A 18 -10.86 2.89 9.61
N LEU A 19 -9.78 2.15 9.85
CA LEU A 19 -8.91 1.63 8.82
C LEU A 19 -9.01 0.11 8.84
N ASP A 20 -10.24 -0.41 8.82
CA ASP A 20 -10.49 -1.67 8.11
C ASP A 20 -10.53 -1.38 6.60
N ARG A 21 -9.46 -0.75 6.12
CA ARG A 21 -9.05 -0.94 4.74
C ARG A 21 -8.03 -2.04 4.89
N SER A 22 -8.48 -3.29 4.81
CA SER A 22 -7.64 -4.48 4.78
C SER A 22 -6.41 -4.18 3.93
N VAL A 23 -5.32 -3.80 4.61
CA VAL A 23 -4.04 -3.60 3.95
C VAL A 23 -3.70 -5.02 3.57
N PRO A 24 -3.59 -5.35 2.28
CA PRO A 24 -3.26 -6.71 1.89
C PRO A 24 -2.01 -7.11 2.67
N ASP A 25 -2.03 -8.31 3.23
CA ASP A 25 -0.81 -8.87 3.77
C ASP A 25 0.11 -9.12 2.58
N PHE A 26 1.06 -8.21 2.37
CA PHE A 26 1.94 -8.26 1.22
C PHE A 26 2.99 -9.36 1.36
N THR A 27 3.16 -9.93 2.56
CA THR A 27 3.97 -11.14 2.75
C THR A 27 3.27 -12.38 2.17
N ALA A 28 1.95 -12.31 1.92
CA ALA A 28 1.18 -13.39 1.33
C ALA A 28 1.26 -13.44 -0.22
N PHE A 29 1.78 -12.41 -0.88
CA PHE A 29 1.95 -12.43 -2.33
C PHE A 29 3.21 -13.18 -2.72
N THR A 30 3.08 -14.11 -3.67
CA THR A 30 4.20 -14.94 -4.14
C THR A 30 4.74 -14.49 -5.50
N SER A 31 4.00 -13.66 -6.23
CA SER A 31 4.32 -13.26 -7.61
C SER A 31 4.01 -11.79 -7.91
N VAL A 32 4.69 -11.22 -8.92
CA VAL A 32 4.44 -9.85 -9.41
C VAL A 32 3.02 -9.72 -9.97
N GLU A 33 2.49 -10.77 -10.60
CA GLU A 33 1.12 -10.82 -11.11
C GLU A 33 0.07 -10.69 -10.02
N ASP A 34 0.18 -11.49 -8.95
CA ASP A 34 -0.75 -11.46 -7.82
C ASP A 34 -0.76 -10.09 -7.13
N TRP A 35 0.44 -9.53 -6.92
CA TRP A 35 0.59 -8.20 -6.33
C TRP A 35 -0.08 -7.11 -7.19
N LEU A 36 0.20 -7.08 -8.50
CA LEU A 36 -0.40 -6.11 -9.40
C LEU A 36 -1.92 -6.27 -9.46
N SER A 37 -2.43 -7.51 -9.43
CA SER A 37 -3.87 -7.79 -9.37
C SER A 37 -4.53 -7.24 -8.10
N ALA A 38 -3.91 -7.48 -6.94
CA ALA A 38 -4.41 -6.99 -5.66
C ALA A 38 -4.54 -5.45 -5.60
N ILE A 39 -3.63 -4.71 -6.25
CA ILE A 39 -3.69 -3.24 -6.32
C ILE A 39 -4.47 -2.72 -7.53
N LYS A 40 -5.05 -3.61 -8.35
CA LYS A 40 -5.77 -3.29 -9.60
C LYS A 40 -4.88 -2.59 -10.63
N MET A 41 -3.67 -3.11 -10.83
CA MET A 41 -2.65 -2.65 -11.78
C MET A 41 -2.15 -3.77 -12.71
N SER A 42 -2.91 -4.87 -12.86
CA SER A 42 -2.52 -6.04 -13.69
C SER A 42 -2.19 -5.68 -15.14
N GLN A 43 -2.72 -4.57 -15.66
CA GLN A 43 -2.41 -4.11 -17.02
C GLN A 43 -0.93 -3.80 -17.24
N TYR A 44 -0.15 -3.61 -16.18
CA TYR A 44 1.30 -3.37 -16.26
C TYR A 44 2.15 -4.63 -16.11
N ARG A 45 1.55 -5.81 -15.97
CA ARG A 45 2.28 -7.08 -15.76
C ARG A 45 3.40 -7.27 -16.79
N GLU A 46 3.07 -7.18 -18.08
CA GLU A 46 4.04 -7.36 -19.17
C GLU A 46 5.13 -6.29 -19.14
N ASN A 47 4.81 -5.05 -18.77
CA ASN A 47 5.80 -3.98 -18.62
C ASN A 47 6.86 -4.32 -17.56
N PHE A 48 6.44 -4.86 -16.41
CA PHE A 48 7.34 -5.27 -15.35
C PHE A 48 8.20 -6.46 -15.79
N LEU A 49 7.59 -7.52 -16.32
CA LEU A 49 8.29 -8.75 -16.69
C LEU A 49 9.28 -8.52 -17.84
N ASN A 50 8.87 -7.82 -18.90
CA ASN A 50 9.74 -7.51 -20.05
C ASN A 50 10.89 -6.57 -19.68
N SER A 51 10.78 -5.84 -18.57
CA SER A 51 11.83 -4.96 -18.05
C SER A 51 12.68 -5.61 -16.96
N GLY A 52 12.48 -6.91 -16.68
CA GLY A 52 13.28 -7.69 -15.73
C GLY A 52 12.84 -7.59 -14.26
N PHE A 53 11.71 -6.93 -13.96
CA PHE A 53 11.13 -6.90 -12.61
C PHE A 53 10.26 -8.15 -12.37
N THR A 54 10.92 -9.30 -12.23
CA THR A 54 10.27 -10.63 -12.17
C THR A 54 10.00 -11.15 -10.76
N SER A 55 10.41 -10.42 -9.71
CA SER A 55 10.16 -10.77 -8.32
C SER A 55 9.76 -9.55 -7.48
N LEU A 56 8.99 -9.78 -6.40
CA LEU A 56 8.57 -8.71 -5.49
C LEU A 56 9.77 -8.01 -4.84
N GLN A 57 10.87 -8.73 -4.60
CA GLN A 57 12.10 -8.16 -4.06
C GLN A 57 12.72 -7.11 -4.99
N LEU A 58 12.65 -7.33 -6.31
CA LEU A 58 13.09 -6.34 -7.31
C LEU A 58 12.11 -5.17 -7.40
N CYS A 59 10.80 -5.46 -7.45
CA CYS A 59 9.75 -4.43 -7.46
C CYS A 59 9.85 -3.51 -6.24
N MET A 60 10.19 -4.08 -5.08
CA MET A 60 10.38 -3.36 -3.85
C MET A 60 11.55 -2.37 -3.89
N GLN A 61 12.42 -2.35 -4.89
CA GLN A 61 13.51 -1.37 -5.03
C GLN A 61 13.19 -0.25 -6.01
N MET A 62 12.06 -0.35 -6.73
CA MET A 62 11.73 0.58 -7.81
C MET A 62 11.46 2.00 -7.32
N THR A 63 11.82 2.94 -8.20
CA THR A 63 11.59 4.38 -8.08
C THR A 63 10.49 4.84 -9.06
N SER A 64 10.05 6.09 -8.93
CA SER A 64 9.16 6.71 -9.92
C SER A 64 9.78 6.74 -11.32
N GLU A 65 11.10 6.90 -11.43
CA GLU A 65 11.82 6.91 -12.70
C GLU A 65 11.77 5.53 -13.37
N ASP A 66 11.91 4.46 -12.59
CA ASP A 66 11.79 3.08 -13.10
C ASP A 66 10.39 2.81 -13.65
N LEU A 67 9.37 3.24 -12.91
CA LEU A 67 7.97 3.11 -13.35
C LEU A 67 7.74 3.86 -14.67
N LEU A 68 8.29 5.06 -14.81
CA LEU A 68 8.20 5.82 -16.06
C LEU A 68 8.89 5.07 -17.21
N ARG A 69 10.10 4.54 -16.96
CA ARG A 69 10.91 3.84 -17.97
C ARG A 69 10.24 2.59 -18.51
N ILE A 70 9.51 1.86 -17.67
CA ILE A 70 8.79 0.65 -18.10
C ILE A 70 7.42 0.96 -18.72
N GLY A 71 6.98 2.22 -18.77
CA GLY A 71 5.73 2.63 -19.41
C GLY A 71 4.55 2.88 -18.46
N VAL A 72 4.77 2.97 -17.16
CA VAL A 72 3.77 3.46 -16.19
C VAL A 72 3.83 4.98 -16.15
N THR A 73 3.18 5.66 -17.09
CA THR A 73 3.28 7.14 -17.25
C THR A 73 2.22 7.92 -16.46
N LEU A 74 1.11 7.29 -16.09
CA LEU A 74 0.02 7.94 -15.37
C LEU A 74 0.42 8.19 -13.91
N ALA A 75 0.45 9.46 -13.48
CA ALA A 75 0.87 9.86 -12.13
C ALA A 75 0.06 9.16 -11.02
N GLY A 76 -1.25 9.00 -11.22
CA GLY A 76 -2.11 8.28 -10.27
C GLY A 76 -1.74 6.79 -10.14
N HIS A 77 -1.32 6.16 -11.23
CA HIS A 77 -0.89 4.76 -11.23
C HIS A 77 0.48 4.61 -10.58
N GLN A 78 1.43 5.48 -10.91
CA GLN A 78 2.74 5.51 -10.25
C GLN A 78 2.58 5.64 -8.73
N LYS A 79 1.78 6.62 -8.28
CA LYS A 79 1.52 6.84 -6.85
C LYS A 79 0.94 5.60 -6.17
N LYS A 80 -0.02 4.93 -6.82
CA LYS A 80 -0.63 3.71 -6.27
C LYS A 80 0.39 2.57 -6.10
N ILE A 81 1.22 2.35 -7.12
CA ILE A 81 2.25 1.31 -7.10
C ILE A 81 3.31 1.61 -6.04
N LEU A 82 3.82 2.86 -5.99
CA LEU A 82 4.84 3.28 -5.02
C LEU A 82 4.33 3.21 -3.58
N ASN A 83 3.08 3.62 -3.33
CA ASN A 83 2.47 3.48 -2.01
C ASN A 83 2.40 2.00 -1.58
N SER A 84 2.04 1.11 -2.51
CA SER A 84 2.04 -0.32 -2.23
C SER A 84 3.44 -0.85 -1.93
N ILE A 85 4.46 -0.45 -2.69
CA ILE A 85 5.88 -0.79 -2.42
C ILE A 85 6.30 -0.34 -1.02
N GLN A 86 5.92 0.87 -0.60
CA GLN A 86 6.21 1.36 0.75
C GLN A 86 5.52 0.50 1.83
N SER A 87 4.28 0.08 1.62
CA SER A 87 3.59 -0.86 2.51
C SER A 87 4.30 -2.21 2.59
N MET A 88 4.75 -2.78 1.45
CA MET A 88 5.52 -4.04 1.42
C MET A 88 6.79 -3.94 2.26
N ARG A 89 7.56 -2.85 2.11
CA ARG A 89 8.77 -2.59 2.88
C ARG A 89 8.48 -2.48 4.38
N GLY A 90 7.39 -1.81 4.75
CA GLY A 90 6.97 -1.65 6.15
C GLY A 90 6.65 -2.97 6.84
N GLN A 91 5.88 -3.85 6.16
CA GLN A 91 5.50 -5.15 6.71
C GLN A 91 6.69 -6.11 6.85
N ILE A 92 7.59 -6.14 5.86
CA ILE A 92 8.80 -6.98 5.95
C ILE A 92 9.70 -6.52 7.09
N SER A 93 9.89 -5.21 7.28
CA SER A 93 10.65 -4.65 8.41
C SER A 93 10.05 -5.06 9.77
N GLN A 94 8.72 -5.05 9.90
CA GLN A 94 8.01 -5.48 11.10
C GLN A 94 8.11 -6.99 11.35
N SER A 95 8.03 -7.81 10.30
CA SER A 95 8.18 -9.27 10.42
C SER A 95 9.58 -9.68 10.87
N ALA A 96 10.62 -8.97 10.41
CA ALA A 96 12.01 -9.23 10.80
C ALA A 96 12.31 -8.81 12.25
N SER A 97 11.60 -7.81 12.78
CA SER A 97 11.77 -7.33 14.16
C SER A 97 10.90 -8.08 15.18
N ALA A 98 9.83 -8.78 14.76
CA ALA A 98 9.02 -9.61 15.64
C ALA A 98 9.64 -10.99 15.97
N LEU A 99 10.71 -11.39 15.26
CA LEU A 99 11.42 -12.66 15.45
C LEU A 99 12.77 -12.51 16.17
N ALA A 100 13.15 -11.30 16.58
CA ALA A 100 14.34 -11.01 17.37
C ALA A 100 13.97 -10.76 18.84
#